data_AF-A0A7V5C0V4-F1
#
_entry.id   AF-A0A7V5C0V4-F1
#
_cell.length_a   1.000
_cell.length_b   1.000
_cell.length_c   1.000
_cell.angle_alpha   90.00
_cell.angle_beta   90.00
_cell.angle_gamma   90.00
#
_symmetry.space_group_name_H-M   'P 1'
#
loop_
_entity.id
_entity.type
_entity.pdbx_description
1 polymer ?
#
loop_
_entity_poly.entity_id
_entity_poly.type
_entity_poly.pdbx_seq_one_letter_code
_entity_poly.pdbx_strand_id
1 'polypeptide(L)'
;MTSEFTKQIPKEEWAGYLEGLTKQLEGKWITMEVLDRDFGDQYEVERLPLAFFFYDPKDDVVEIAVGGWTTSFPVELRHFIHHPVEIWEKDLIGTEPTGFLIVDAEGRKTLVTVHEAPALPA
;
A
#
# COMPACT_ATOMS: atom_id res chain seq x y z
N MET A 1 -20.54 -13.90 2.02
CA MET A 1 -19.18 -13.36 2.18
C MET A 1 -19.02 -12.32 1.09
N THR A 2 -19.17 -11.06 1.44
CA THR A 2 -19.02 -9.92 0.52
C THR A 2 -17.53 -9.75 0.27
N SER A 3 -17.03 -10.00 -0.96
CA SER A 3 -15.59 -9.93 -1.21
C SER A 3 -15.14 -8.47 -1.26
N GLU A 4 -14.41 -8.02 -0.25
CA GLU A 4 -13.81 -6.67 -0.19
C GLU A 4 -12.74 -6.46 -1.27
N PHE A 5 -12.23 -7.55 -1.85
CA PHE A 5 -11.25 -7.57 -2.92
C PHE A 5 -11.92 -8.03 -4.22
N THR A 6 -11.77 -7.25 -5.28
CA THR A 6 -12.57 -7.42 -6.51
C THR A 6 -11.76 -7.89 -7.70
N LYS A 7 -10.46 -7.59 -7.73
CA LYS A 7 -9.59 -7.93 -8.86
C LYS A 7 -8.18 -8.26 -8.39
N GLN A 8 -7.70 -9.45 -8.77
CA GLN A 8 -6.29 -9.82 -8.65
C GLN A 8 -5.52 -9.26 -9.84
N ILE A 9 -4.35 -8.68 -9.57
CA ILE A 9 -3.46 -8.17 -10.62
C ILE A 9 -2.53 -9.31 -11.06
N PRO A 10 -2.46 -9.64 -12.37
CA PRO A 10 -1.49 -10.59 -12.89
C PRO A 10 -0.05 -10.18 -12.54
N LYS A 11 0.82 -11.15 -12.23
CA LYS A 11 2.20 -10.87 -11.78
C LYS A 11 3.01 -10.08 -12.79
N GLU A 12 2.74 -10.30 -14.08
CA GLU A 12 3.37 -9.59 -15.19
C GLU A 12 3.02 -8.10 -15.23
N GLU A 13 1.90 -7.71 -14.62
CA GLU A 13 1.41 -6.33 -14.59
C GLU A 13 1.84 -5.56 -13.34
N TRP A 14 2.38 -6.21 -12.30
CA TRP A 14 2.65 -5.59 -11.00
C TRP A 14 3.50 -4.33 -11.07
N ALA A 15 4.60 -4.35 -11.83
CA ALA A 15 5.48 -3.18 -11.94
C ALA A 15 4.75 -1.97 -12.54
N GLY A 16 4.04 -2.17 -13.67
CA GLY A 16 3.30 -1.10 -14.32
C GLY A 16 2.08 -0.63 -13.51
N TYR A 17 1.42 -1.56 -12.82
CA TYR A 17 0.30 -1.28 -11.94
C TYR A 17 0.71 -0.38 -10.76
N LEU A 18 1.78 -0.75 -10.03
CA LEU A 18 2.26 0.01 -8.87
C LEU A 18 2.85 1.38 -9.26
N GLU A 19 3.55 1.46 -10.40
CA GLU A 19 4.01 2.73 -10.95
C GLU A 19 2.82 3.64 -11.32
N GLY A 20 1.79 3.07 -11.96
CA GLY A 20 0.56 3.78 -12.31
C GLY A 20 -0.19 4.29 -11.07
N LEU A 21 -0.32 3.44 -10.04
CA LEU A 21 -0.91 3.80 -8.75
C LEU A 21 -0.17 4.94 -8.07
N THR A 22 1.17 4.91 -8.09
CA THR A 22 1.99 5.99 -7.50
C THR A 22 1.62 7.35 -8.09
N LYS A 23 1.48 7.42 -9.42
CA LYS A 23 1.10 8.66 -10.12
C LYS A 23 -0.35 9.05 -9.83
N GLN A 24 -1.25 8.08 -9.77
CA GLN A 24 -2.66 8.33 -9.48
C GLN A 24 -2.89 8.85 -8.04
N LEU A 25 -2.05 8.41 -7.10
CA LEU A 25 -2.19 8.68 -5.68
C LEU A 25 -1.23 9.77 -5.17
N GLU A 26 -0.65 10.56 -6.08
CA GLU A 26 0.20 11.69 -5.73
C GLU A 26 -0.54 12.66 -4.78
N GLY A 27 0.13 13.04 -3.69
CA GLY A 27 -0.44 13.90 -2.64
C GLY A 27 -1.41 13.22 -1.67
N LYS A 28 -1.71 11.93 -1.85
CA LYS A 28 -2.53 11.14 -0.91
C LYS A 28 -1.68 10.63 0.25
N TRP A 29 -2.37 10.29 1.33
CA TRP A 29 -1.77 9.74 2.54
C TRP A 29 -2.13 8.25 2.64
N ILE A 30 -1.23 7.45 3.20
CA ILE A 30 -1.33 6.00 3.25
C ILE A 30 -1.32 5.52 4.69
N THR A 31 -2.18 4.56 4.99
CA THR A 31 -2.07 3.68 6.15
C THR A 31 -1.66 2.29 5.68
N MET A 32 -0.70 1.68 6.37
CA MET A 32 -0.27 0.30 6.14
C MET A 32 -0.54 -0.54 7.38
N GLU A 33 -1.34 -1.58 7.19
CA GLU A 33 -1.69 -2.56 8.22
C GLU A 33 -1.07 -3.90 7.83
N VAL A 34 -0.17 -4.42 8.67
CA VAL A 34 0.37 -5.77 8.50
C VAL A 34 -0.46 -6.71 9.35
N LEU A 35 -1.16 -7.61 8.66
CA LEU A 35 -1.96 -8.66 9.27
C LEU A 35 -1.14 -9.94 9.23
N ASP A 36 -0.50 -10.25 10.36
CA ASP A 36 0.16 -11.53 10.60
C ASP A 36 -0.80 -12.45 11.37
N ARG A 37 -0.73 -13.76 11.11
CA ARG A 37 -1.51 -14.75 11.86
C ARG A 37 -1.00 -14.94 13.29
N ASP A 38 0.29 -14.69 13.52
CA ASP A 38 0.95 -14.96 14.80
C ASP A 38 1.03 -13.74 15.72
N PHE A 39 1.01 -12.54 15.15
CA PHE A 39 0.98 -11.27 15.87
C PHE A 39 -0.22 -10.47 15.36
N GLY A 40 -1.23 -10.26 16.20
CA GLY A 40 -2.47 -9.56 15.80
C GLY A 40 -2.22 -8.17 15.20
N ASP A 41 -3.22 -7.60 14.54
CA ASP A 41 -3.16 -6.40 13.69
C ASP A 41 -2.18 -5.31 14.19
N GLN A 42 -1.08 -5.09 13.45
CA GLN A 42 -0.12 -4.01 13.72
C GLN A 42 -0.18 -2.95 12.62
N TYR A 43 -0.38 -1.70 13.03
CA TYR A 43 -0.13 -0.55 12.15
C TYR A 43 1.37 -0.36 12.00
N GLU A 44 1.88 -0.60 10.80
CA GLU A 44 3.27 -0.27 10.47
C GLU A 44 3.40 1.22 10.12
N VAL A 45 2.36 1.78 9.49
CA VAL A 45 2.25 3.20 9.18
C VAL A 45 0.81 3.65 9.38
N GLU A 46 0.62 4.74 10.13
CA GLU A 46 -0.67 5.42 10.24
C GLU A 46 -0.59 6.78 9.53
N ARG A 47 -1.29 6.91 8.40
CA ARG A 47 -1.50 8.17 7.66
C ARG A 47 -0.21 8.98 7.44
N LEU A 48 0.64 8.51 6.53
CA LEU A 48 1.81 9.26 6.04
C LEU A 48 1.69 9.58 4.55
N PRO A 49 2.27 10.71 4.07
CA PRO A 49 2.25 11.04 2.64
C PRO A 49 2.88 9.91 1.80
N LEU A 50 2.23 9.50 0.71
CA LEU A 50 2.81 8.54 -0.23
C LEU A 50 4.07 9.13 -0.87
N ALA A 51 5.16 8.35 -0.89
CA ALA A 51 6.30 8.61 -1.74
C ALA A 51 6.16 7.82 -3.05
N PHE A 52 6.15 6.49 -2.97
CA PHE A 52 5.98 5.62 -4.13
C PHE A 52 5.62 4.18 -3.74
N PHE A 53 5.10 3.44 -4.72
CA PHE A 53 5.05 1.99 -4.75
C PHE A 53 5.95 1.47 -5.87
N PHE A 54 6.70 0.41 -5.61
CA PHE A 54 7.60 -0.17 -6.59
C PHE A 54 7.64 -1.69 -6.47
N TYR A 55 7.81 -2.40 -7.59
CA TYR A 55 8.09 -3.83 -7.61
C TYR A 55 9.37 -4.08 -8.40
N ASP A 56 10.37 -4.68 -7.75
CA ASP A 56 11.57 -5.17 -8.41
C ASP A 56 11.39 -6.66 -8.77
N PRO A 57 11.21 -7.00 -10.06
CA PRO A 57 11.09 -8.39 -10.47
C PRO A 57 12.40 -9.19 -10.35
N LYS A 58 13.56 -8.53 -10.22
CA LYS A 58 14.85 -9.22 -10.04
C LYS A 58 15.01 -9.73 -8.61
N ASP A 59 14.66 -8.90 -7.64
CA ASP A 59 14.77 -9.20 -6.22
C ASP A 59 13.46 -9.77 -5.63
N ASP A 60 12.39 -9.82 -6.45
CA ASP A 60 11.06 -10.32 -6.08
C ASP A 60 10.53 -9.62 -4.82
N VAL A 61 10.55 -8.28 -4.86
CA VAL A 61 10.23 -7.40 -3.73
C VAL A 61 9.27 -6.30 -4.16
N VAL A 62 8.21 -6.10 -3.38
CA VAL A 62 7.45 -4.84 -3.40
C VAL A 62 8.01 -3.92 -2.32
N GLU A 63 8.30 -2.67 -2.69
CA GLU A 63 8.64 -1.58 -1.80
C GLU A 63 7.50 -0.57 -1.73
N ILE A 64 7.15 -0.16 -0.52
CA ILE A 64 6.23 0.94 -0.24
C ILE A 64 6.97 2.00 0.55
N ALA A 65 7.09 3.20 -0.02
CA ALA A 65 7.74 4.32 0.62
C ALA A 65 6.71 5.42 0.99
N VAL A 66 6.86 5.98 2.19
CA VAL A 66 6.02 7.06 2.71
C VAL A 66 6.85 8.09 3.48
N GLY A 67 6.35 9.31 3.61
CA GLY A 67 7.10 10.42 4.22
C GLY A 67 8.26 10.88 3.34
N GLY A 68 9.21 11.65 3.88
CA GLY A 68 10.38 12.16 3.16
C GLY A 68 10.16 13.40 2.28
N TRP A 69 8.91 13.75 1.95
CA TRP A 69 8.58 14.86 1.03
C TRP A 69 8.09 16.15 1.71
N THR A 70 7.88 16.14 3.02
CA THR A 70 7.33 17.29 3.74
C THR A 70 8.18 17.66 4.95
N THR A 71 8.12 18.92 5.36
CA THR A 71 8.80 19.39 6.59
C THR A 71 8.32 18.65 7.84
N SER A 72 7.05 18.22 7.85
CA SER A 72 6.45 17.46 8.95
C SER A 72 6.89 16.00 9.00
N PHE A 73 7.33 15.45 7.88
CA PHE A 73 7.80 14.06 7.75
C PHE A 73 9.12 14.03 6.96
N PRO A 74 10.23 14.46 7.56
CA PRO A 74 11.51 14.60 6.85
C PRO A 74 12.20 13.26 6.58
N VAL A 75 11.75 12.17 7.21
CA VAL A 75 12.30 10.82 7.06
C VAL A 75 11.37 10.01 6.17
N GLU A 76 11.95 9.37 5.15
CA GLU A 76 11.28 8.36 4.33
C GLU A 76 11.30 7.02 5.08
N LEU A 77 10.11 6.45 5.29
CA LEU A 77 9.95 5.09 5.80
C LEU A 77 9.67 4.17 4.62
N ARG A 78 10.32 3.00 4.64
CA ARG A 78 10.22 1.99 3.58
C ARG A 78 9.77 0.67 4.19
N HIS A 79 8.68 0.13 3.65
CA HIS A 79 8.20 -1.21 3.94
C HIS A 79 8.55 -2.12 2.76
N PHE A 80 9.15 -3.27 3.04
CA PHE A 80 9.56 -4.24 2.04
C PHE A 80 8.78 -5.54 2.21
N ILE A 81 8.10 -5.95 1.13
CA ILE A 81 7.36 -7.19 1.06
C ILE A 81 8.12 -8.14 0.14
N HIS A 82 8.86 -9.05 0.74
CA HIS A 82 9.65 -10.06 0.04
C HIS A 82 8.77 -11.21 -0.45
N HIS A 83 9.06 -11.71 -1.64
CA HIS A 83 8.34 -12.82 -2.26
C HIS A 83 6.82 -12.63 -2.29
N PRO A 84 6.31 -11.51 -2.86
CA PRO A 84 4.89 -11.30 -3.02
C PRO A 84 4.31 -12.36 -3.97
N VAL A 85 3.17 -12.91 -3.59
CA VAL A 85 2.43 -13.92 -4.36
C VAL A 85 1.12 -13.39 -4.92
N GLU A 86 0.52 -12.39 -4.28
CA GLU A 86 -0.75 -11.82 -4.71
C GLU A 86 -0.79 -10.30 -4.51
N ILE A 87 -1.37 -9.59 -5.47
CA ILE A 87 -1.80 -8.18 -5.34
C ILE A 87 -3.27 -8.10 -5.72
N TRP A 88 -4.09 -7.50 -4.85
CA TRP A 88 -5.53 -7.35 -5.06
C TRP A 88 -5.99 -5.90 -4.92
N GLU A 89 -6.83 -5.45 -5.83
CA GLU A 89 -7.60 -4.21 -5.67
C GLU A 89 -8.69 -4.40 -4.62
N LYS A 90 -8.83 -3.43 -3.72
CA LYS A 90 -9.92 -3.34 -2.75
C LYS A 90 -10.97 -2.35 -3.26
N ASP A 91 -12.19 -2.83 -3.47
CA ASP A 91 -13.33 -1.98 -3.86
C ASP A 91 -14.19 -1.74 -2.63
N LEU A 92 -14.19 -0.52 -2.12
CA LEU A 92 -15.08 -0.12 -1.04
C LEU A 92 -16.32 0.52 -1.67
N ILE A 93 -17.42 -0.24 -1.69
CA ILE A 93 -18.73 0.31 -1.99
C ILE A 93 -19.00 1.48 -1.05
N GLY A 94 -19.15 2.69 -1.60
CA GLY A 94 -19.94 3.77 -1.01
C GLY A 94 -19.23 5.10 -0.81
N THR A 95 -17.99 5.11 -0.35
CA THR A 95 -17.20 6.31 -0.07
C THR A 95 -15.81 5.84 0.31
N GLU A 96 -14.78 6.57 -0.10
CA GLU A 96 -13.38 6.32 0.23
C GLU A 96 -13.11 5.56 1.56
N PRO A 97 -12.11 4.66 1.62
CA PRO A 97 -10.96 4.68 0.71
C PRO A 97 -10.70 3.44 -0.14
N THR A 98 -10.34 3.70 -1.40
CA THR A 98 -9.68 2.75 -2.29
C THR A 98 -8.40 2.25 -1.64
N GLY A 99 -8.07 0.98 -1.84
CA GLY A 99 -6.87 0.38 -1.28
C GLY A 99 -6.45 -0.84 -2.08
N PHE A 100 -5.38 -1.47 -1.64
CA PHE A 100 -4.96 -2.75 -2.20
C PHE A 100 -4.34 -3.63 -1.13
N LEU A 101 -4.36 -4.93 -1.39
CA LEU A 101 -3.79 -5.95 -0.52
C LEU A 101 -2.60 -6.58 -1.24
N ILE A 102 -1.51 -6.75 -0.51
CA ILE A 102 -0.38 -7.57 -0.95
C ILE A 102 -0.25 -8.75 0.00
N VAL A 103 -0.09 -9.94 -0.55
CA VAL A 103 0.14 -11.18 0.20
C VAL A 103 1.51 -11.71 -0.15
N ASP A 104 2.31 -12.04 0.85
CA ASP A 104 3.62 -12.67 0.67
C ASP A 104 3.56 -14.20 0.70
N ALA A 105 4.68 -14.84 0.37
CA ALA A 105 4.80 -16.31 0.33
C ALA A 105 4.56 -17.00 1.68
N GLU A 106 4.68 -16.28 2.80
CA GLU A 106 4.38 -16.77 4.14
C GLU A 106 2.89 -16.59 4.50
N GLY A 107 2.13 -15.91 3.64
CA GLY A 107 0.71 -15.61 3.82
C GLY A 107 0.46 -14.38 4.69
N ARG A 108 1.50 -13.61 5.04
CA ARG A 108 1.33 -12.30 5.70
C ARG A 108 0.73 -11.33 4.70
N LYS A 109 -0.16 -10.48 5.22
CA LYS A 109 -0.93 -9.54 4.40
C LYS A 109 -0.57 -8.13 4.77
N THR A 110 -0.22 -7.32 3.78
CA THR A 110 -0.12 -5.87 3.93
C THR A 110 -1.35 -5.25 3.27
N LEU A 111 -2.23 -4.66 4.07
CA LEU A 111 -3.34 -3.85 3.58
C LEU A 111 -2.88 -2.40 3.50
N VAL A 112 -3.01 -1.83 2.30
CA VAL A 112 -2.71 -0.43 2.01
C VAL A 112 -4.03 0.31 1.83
N THR A 113 -4.27 1.29 2.71
CA THR A 113 -5.46 2.14 2.67
C THR A 113 -5.05 3.56 2.31
N VAL A 114 -5.70 4.13 1.29
CA VAL A 114 -5.45 5.50 0.83
C VAL A 114 -6.29 6.48 1.65
N HIS A 115 -5.85 7.72 1.80
CA HIS A 115 -6.60 8.78 2.44
C HIS A 115 -6.35 10.09 1.71
N GLU A 116 -7.35 10.98 1.72
CA GLU A 116 -7.11 12.39 1.44
C GLU A 116 -6.05 12.97 2.39
N ALA A 117 -5.23 13.88 1.86
CA ALA A 117 -4.36 14.68 2.72
C ALA A 117 -5.21 15.48 3.72
N PRO A 118 -4.79 15.57 5.00
CA PRO A 118 -5.48 16.41 5.95
C PRO A 118 -5.49 17.86 5.43
N ALA A 119 -6.66 18.51 5.53
CA ALA A 119 -6.74 19.93 5.28
C ALA A 119 -5.76 20.64 6.22
N LEU A 120 -4.84 21.43 5.66
CA LEU A 120 -4.01 22.32 6.46
C LEU A 120 -4.95 23.29 7.19
N PRO A 121 -4.81 23.46 8.52
CA PRO A 121 -5.54 24.52 9.20
C PRO A 121 -5.16 25.87 8.57
N ALA A 122 -6.18 26.69 8.30
CA ALA A 122 -6.05 28.02 7.72
C ALA A 122 -5.26 29.00 8.61
#